data_AF-A0A7Y3WUF2-F1
#
_entry.id   AF-A0A7Y3WUF2-F1
#
_cell.length_a   1.000
_cell.length_b   1.000
_cell.length_c   1.000
_cell.angle_alpha   90.00
_cell.angle_beta   90.00
_cell.angle_gamma   90.00
#
_symmetry.space_group_name_H-M   'P 1'
#
loop_
_entity.id
_entity.type
_entity.pdbx_description
1 polymer ?
#
loop_
_entity_poly.entity_id
_entity_poly.type
_entity_poly.pdbx_seq_one_letter_code
_entity_poly.pdbx_strand_id
1 'polypeptide(L)'
;MNYGKIVGVGNTATVYEWKESKVIKLFYQGYPKEAVEKEFHNAKAISNMDFAKPKVYEIVFFGERIGIIYDKVEGESLLDCVLFYDESCENTLNKKAELF
;
A
#
# COMPACT_ATOMS: atom_id res chain seq x y z
N MET A 1 10.85 0.32 18.47
CA MET A 1 10.47 0.71 17.09
C MET A 1 8.99 1.07 17.10
N ASN A 2 8.58 2.17 16.46
CA ASN A 2 7.29 2.81 16.71
C ASN A 2 6.17 2.39 15.73
N TYR A 3 6.27 1.20 15.15
CA TYR A 3 5.31 0.62 14.20
C TYR A 3 4.82 -0.75 14.69
N GLY A 4 3.61 -1.13 14.29
CA GLY A 4 2.89 -2.32 14.76
C GLY A 4 3.21 -3.59 13.97
N LYS A 5 2.21 -4.47 13.87
CA LYS A 5 2.32 -5.76 13.16
C LYS A 5 2.55 -5.57 11.65
N ILE A 6 3.08 -6.61 11.02
CA ILE A 6 3.21 -6.69 9.56
C ILE A 6 1.81 -6.81 8.94
N VAL A 7 1.54 -5.97 7.95
CA VAL A 7 0.32 -6.00 7.12
C VAL A 7 0.61 -6.64 5.77
N GLY A 8 1.83 -6.49 5.26
CA GLY A 8 2.25 -7.11 4.01
C GLY A 8 3.76 -7.10 3.83
N VAL A 9 4.27 -8.05 3.05
CA VAL A 9 5.69 -8.17 2.71
C VAL A 9 5.82 -8.09 1.20
N GLY A 10 6.65 -7.16 0.72
CA GLY A 10 6.94 -6.99 -0.69
C GLY A 10 8.42 -7.18 -1.00
N ASN A 11 8.75 -7.11 -2.29
CA ASN A 11 10.12 -7.23 -2.77
C ASN A 11 11.03 -6.07 -2.35
N THR A 12 10.47 -4.88 -2.14
CA THR A 12 11.25 -3.65 -1.85
C THR A 12 11.11 -3.16 -0.42
N ALA A 13 10.03 -3.56 0.26
CA ALA A 13 9.64 -3.02 1.55
C ALA A 13 8.74 -4.00 2.30
N THR A 14 8.68 -3.82 3.61
CA THR A 14 7.65 -4.42 4.46
C THR A 14 6.67 -3.33 4.89
N VAL A 15 5.38 -3.62 4.88
CA VAL A 15 4.32 -2.72 5.32
C VAL A 15 3.91 -3.09 6.74
N TYR A 16 3.95 -2.12 7.64
CA TYR A 16 3.57 -2.29 9.05
C TYR A 16 2.40 -1.37 9.41
N GLU A 17 1.62 -1.76 10.42
CA GLU A 17 0.60 -0.87 10.98
C GLU A 17 1.23 0.40 11.57
N TRP A 18 0.55 1.51 11.34
CA TRP A 18 0.87 2.83 11.89
C TRP A 18 -0.37 3.40 12.59
N LYS A 19 -0.17 4.46 13.38
CA LYS A 19 -1.23 5.08 14.17
C LYS A 19 -2.35 5.64 13.28
N GLU A 20 -3.56 5.74 13.84
CA GLU A 20 -4.70 6.44 13.21
C GLU A 20 -5.06 5.91 11.81
N SER A 21 -5.24 4.59 11.67
CA SER A 21 -5.61 3.93 10.42
C SER A 21 -4.64 4.20 9.27
N LYS A 22 -3.36 4.25 9.58
CA LYS A 22 -2.28 4.41 8.59
C LYS A 22 -1.42 3.16 8.56
N VAL A 23 -0.58 3.08 7.55
CA VAL A 23 0.50 2.11 7.45
C VAL A 23 1.80 2.81 7.12
N ILE A 24 2.90 2.20 7.53
CA ILE A 24 4.23 2.57 7.07
C ILE A 24 4.74 1.50 6.12
N LYS A 25 5.04 1.90 4.88
CA LYS A 25 5.83 1.10 3.96
C LYS A 25 7.30 1.38 4.24
N LEU A 26 7.99 0.45 4.90
CA LEU A 26 9.38 0.62 5.32
C LEU A 26 10.30 -0.17 4.38
N PHE A 27 11.09 0.54 3.58
CA PHE A 27 11.98 -0.03 2.58
C PHE A 27 13.12 -0.80 3.23
N TYR A 28 13.65 -1.82 2.53
CA TYR A 28 14.81 -2.56 3.02
C TYR A 28 16.05 -1.66 3.10
N GLN A 29 16.97 -1.97 4.01
CA GLN A 29 18.19 -1.18 4.20
C GLN A 29 19.01 -1.17 2.90
N GLY A 30 19.57 -0.02 2.56
CA GLY A 30 20.30 0.18 1.30
C GLY A 30 19.42 0.33 0.05
N TYR A 31 18.08 0.31 0.18
CA TYR A 31 17.20 0.59 -0.94
C TYR A 31 17.40 2.04 -1.42
N PRO A 32 17.53 2.29 -2.74
CA PRO A 32 17.91 3.61 -3.25
C PRO A 32 16.96 4.71 -2.80
N LYS A 33 17.51 5.77 -2.21
CA LYS A 33 16.72 6.91 -1.71
C LYS A 33 15.92 7.58 -2.83
N GLU A 34 16.53 7.71 -4.01
CA GLU A 34 15.92 8.31 -5.19
C GLU A 34 14.69 7.50 -5.65
N ALA A 35 14.72 6.17 -5.48
CA ALA A 35 13.59 5.31 -5.78
C ALA A 35 12.44 5.51 -4.77
N VAL A 36 12.76 5.67 -3.48
CA VAL A 36 11.76 6.00 -2.45
C VAL A 36 11.12 7.36 -2.71
N GLU A 37 11.94 8.37 -2.99
CA GLU A 37 11.46 9.71 -3.32
C GLU A 37 10.59 9.69 -4.58
N LYS A 38 10.99 8.99 -5.63
CA LYS A 38 10.18 8.83 -6.85
C LYS A 38 8.82 8.21 -6.54
N GLU A 39 8.76 7.17 -5.71
CA GLU A 39 7.49 6.56 -5.29
C GLU A 39 6.59 7.56 -4.56
N PHE A 40 7.16 8.30 -3.58
CA PHE A 40 6.43 9.32 -2.84
C PHE A 40 5.87 10.42 -3.76
N HIS A 41 6.69 10.95 -4.67
CA HIS A 41 6.26 12.00 -5.60
C HIS A 41 5.17 11.51 -6.56
N ASN A 42 5.27 10.27 -7.05
CA ASN A 42 4.24 9.68 -7.90
C ASN A 42 2.91 9.55 -7.13
N ALA A 43 2.95 9.01 -5.91
CA ALA A 43 1.77 8.88 -5.06
C ALA A 43 1.17 10.25 -4.71
N LYS A 44 2.01 11.27 -4.53
CA LYS A 44 1.57 12.64 -4.26
C LYS A 44 0.95 13.29 -5.49
N ALA A 45 1.50 13.06 -6.68
CA ALA A 45 0.99 13.62 -7.93
C ALA A 45 -0.42 13.13 -8.23
N ILE A 46 -0.70 11.86 -7.93
CA ILE A 46 -2.05 11.30 -8.12
C ILE A 46 -3.00 11.61 -6.97
N SER A 47 -2.55 12.19 -5.84
CA SER A 47 -3.35 12.30 -4.61
C SER A 47 -4.65 13.10 -4.76
N ASN A 48 -4.70 14.02 -5.72
CA ASN A 48 -5.85 14.90 -5.95
C ASN A 48 -6.73 14.46 -7.14
N MET A 49 -6.48 13.30 -7.72
CA MET A 49 -7.30 12.76 -8.81
C MET A 49 -8.60 12.13 -8.27
N ASP A 50 -9.65 12.04 -9.07
CA ASP A 50 -10.95 11.49 -8.65
C ASP A 50 -11.02 9.98 -8.87
N PHE A 51 -10.24 9.23 -8.09
CA PHE A 51 -10.34 7.76 -8.01
C PHE A 51 -9.82 7.24 -6.66
N ALA A 52 -10.27 6.04 -6.28
CA ALA A 52 -9.91 5.40 -5.02
C ALA A 52 -8.40 5.09 -4.96
N LYS A 53 -7.72 5.65 -3.96
CA LYS A 53 -6.29 5.43 -3.71
C LYS A 53 -5.98 5.67 -2.23
N PRO A 54 -4.94 5.02 -1.68
CA PRO A 54 -4.41 5.39 -0.38
C PRO A 54 -3.82 6.80 -0.46
N LYS A 55 -4.17 7.68 0.49
CA LYS A 55 -3.49 8.97 0.63
C LYS A 55 -2.05 8.75 1.09
N VAL A 56 -1.13 9.48 0.48
CA VAL A 56 0.26 9.56 0.94
C VAL A 56 0.47 10.79 1.82
N TYR A 57 1.22 10.62 2.91
CA TYR A 57 1.43 11.66 3.91
C TYR A 57 2.85 12.23 3.84
N GLU A 58 3.84 11.43 4.21
CA GLU A 58 5.22 11.89 4.39
C GLU A 58 6.24 10.75 4.25
N ILE A 59 7.50 11.14 4.04
CA ILE A 59 8.68 10.26 4.13
C ILE A 59 9.20 10.33 5.57
N VAL A 60 9.50 9.17 6.16
CA VAL A 60 10.01 9.03 7.52
C VAL A 60 11.32 8.24 7.53
N PHE A 61 12.19 8.52 8.51
CA PHE A 61 13.48 7.85 8.67
C PHE A 61 13.50 7.05 9.97
N PHE A 62 13.84 5.76 9.87
CA PHE A 62 14.01 4.85 11.01
C PHE A 62 15.42 4.27 10.99
N GLY A 63 16.34 4.97 11.64
CA GLY A 63 17.77 4.64 11.54
C GLY A 63 18.24 4.77 10.09
N GLU A 64 18.75 3.68 9.53
CA GLU A 64 19.24 3.62 8.15
C GLU A 64 18.16 3.26 7.11
N ARG A 65 16.92 3.07 7.55
CA ARG A 65 15.80 2.71 6.68
C ARG A 65 14.90 3.90 6.44
N ILE A 66 14.41 4.01 5.21
CA ILE A 66 13.46 5.04 4.78
C ILE A 66 12.07 4.38 4.70
N GLY A 67 11.04 5.11 5.09
CA GLY A 67 9.66 4.68 4.95
C GLY A 67 8.75 5.78 4.39
N ILE A 68 7.58 5.38 3.93
CA ILE A 68 6.51 6.31 3.51
C ILE A 68 5.24 5.95 4.28
N ILE A 69 4.56 6.98 4.80
CA ILE A 69 3.28 6.85 5.49
C ILE A 69 2.13 6.96 4.48
N TYR A 70 1.23 5.98 4.52
CA TYR A 70 0.02 5.91 3.70
C TYR A 70 -1.23 5.66 4.55
N ASP A 71 -2.41 5.90 3.97
CA ASP A 71 -3.66 5.33 4.51
C ASP A 71 -3.57 3.80 4.56
N LYS A 72 -4.14 3.22 5.61
CA LYS A 72 -4.42 1.79 5.65
C LYS A 72 -5.61 1.51 4.73
N VAL A 73 -5.42 0.64 3.75
CA VAL A 73 -6.51 0.14 2.89
C VAL A 73 -6.98 -1.20 3.44
N GLU A 74 -8.30 -1.34 3.57
CA GLU A 74 -8.96 -2.60 3.88
C GLU A 74 -9.68 -3.10 2.64
N GLY A 75 -9.52 -4.38 2.32
CA GLY A 75 -10.10 -4.98 1.12
C GLY A 75 -9.61 -6.40 0.90
N GLU A 76 -10.27 -7.09 -0.03
CA GLU A 76 -9.86 -8.41 -0.49
C GLU A 76 -8.65 -8.26 -1.42
N SER A 77 -7.68 -9.17 -1.29
CA SER A 77 -6.54 -9.22 -2.18
C SER A 77 -7.00 -9.64 -3.57
N LEU A 78 -6.64 -8.86 -4.61
CA LEU A 78 -6.90 -9.25 -6.00
C LEU A 78 -6.26 -10.60 -6.34
N LEU A 79 -5.10 -10.91 -5.75
CA LEU A 79 -4.45 -12.20 -5.93
C LEU A 79 -5.30 -13.33 -5.34
N ASP A 80 -5.84 -13.13 -4.13
CA ASP A 80 -6.73 -14.11 -3.50
C ASP A 80 -8.02 -14.26 -4.32
N CYS A 81 -8.55 -13.15 -4.83
CA CYS A 81 -9.70 -13.20 -5.74
C CYS A 81 -9.41 -14.05 -6.98
N VAL A 82 -8.21 -13.98 -7.56
CA VAL A 82 -7.84 -14.78 -8.74
C VAL A 82 -7.55 -16.24 -8.39
N LEU A 83 -6.85 -16.50 -7.30
CA LEU A 83 -6.44 -17.85 -6.91
C LEU A 83 -7.59 -18.68 -6.33
N PHE A 84 -8.54 -18.03 -5.66
CA PHE A 84 -9.69 -18.65 -5.04
C PHE A 84 -10.99 -18.36 -5.79
N TYR A 85 -10.91 -17.83 -7.02
CA TYR A 85 -12.08 -17.71 -7.90
C TYR A 85 -12.55 -19.10 -8.31
N ASP A 86 -13.77 -19.48 -7.91
CA ASP A 86 -14.49 -20.63 -8.44
C ASP A 86 -15.59 -20.14 -9.39
N GLU A 87 -15.71 -20.76 -10.57
CA GLU A 87 -16.64 -20.39 -11.65
C GLU A 87 -18.12 -20.46 -11.22
N SER A 88 -18.44 -21.13 -10.11
CA SER A 88 -19.81 -21.19 -9.57
C SER A 88 -20.32 -19.87 -8.97
N CYS A 89 -19.45 -18.87 -8.76
CA CYS A 89 -19.76 -17.58 -8.14
C CYS A 89 -19.95 -16.42 -9.15
N GLU A 90 -20.68 -16.65 -10.25
CA GLU A 90 -20.87 -15.67 -11.35
C GLU A 90 -21.57 -14.36 -10.95
N ASN A 91 -22.24 -14.28 -9.80
CA ASN A 91 -23.08 -13.12 -9.44
C ASN A 91 -22.34 -11.91 -8.83
N THR A 92 -21.04 -12.01 -8.53
CA THR A 92 -20.33 -10.93 -7.79
C THR A 92 -19.44 -10.04 -8.67
N LEU A 93 -18.97 -10.53 -9.83
CA LEU A 93 -18.03 -9.75 -10.66
C LEU A 93 -18.68 -8.55 -11.36
N ASN A 94 -19.94 -8.66 -11.77
CA ASN A 94 -20.66 -7.58 -12.46
C ASN A 94 -20.97 -6.35 -11.59
N LYS A 95 -20.70 -6.39 -10.28
CA LYS A 95 -20.79 -5.22 -9.39
C LYS A 95 -19.45 -4.54 -9.09
N LYS A 96 -18.31 -5.17 -9.38
CA LYS A 96 -16.98 -4.68 -8.97
C LYS A 96 -16.17 -4.04 -10.12
N ALA A 97 -16.61 -4.19 -11.37
CA ALA A 97 -15.95 -3.58 -12.54
C ALA A 97 -16.23 -2.06 -12.70
N GLU A 98 -17.13 -1.49 -11.90
CA GLU A 98 -17.40 -0.03 -11.89
C GLU A 98 -16.46 0.77 -10.97
N LEU A 99 -15.46 0.13 -10.33
CA LEU A 99 -14.66 0.76 -9.28
C LEU A 99 -13.13 0.61 -9.42
N PHE A 100 -12.64 0.28 -10.62
CA PHE A 100 -11.21 0.37 -10.94
C PHE A 100 -10.98 1.30 -12.12
#